data_AF-A0A954BJS2-F1
#
_entry.id   AF-A0A954BJS2-F1
#
_cell.length_a   1.000
_cell.length_b   1.000
_cell.length_c   1.000
_cell.angle_alpha   90.00
_cell.angle_beta   90.00
_cell.angle_gamma   90.00
#
_symmetry.space_group_name_H-M   'P 1'
#
loop_
_entity.id
_entity.type
_entity.pdbx_description
1 polymer ?
#
loop_
_entity_poly.entity_id
_entity_poly.type
_entity_poly.pdbx_seq_one_letter_code
_entity_poly.pdbx_strand_id
1 'polypeptide(L)'
;MTTIRPLPHIETTKPYVPGGKLHGATGEIAMLASNENPFGPSPKAIAAMQDVAGGVHVYPDPDYGALRKAIADAKGITDFSRVAVSAGSDEIIHLLTQAYA
;
A
#
# COMPACT_ATOMS: atom_id res chain seq x y z
N MET A 1 -10.98 37.62 -10.35
CA MET A 1 -10.68 36.18 -10.26
C MET A 1 -9.95 35.95 -8.95
N THR A 2 -10.44 35.04 -8.11
CA THR A 2 -9.77 34.71 -6.84
C THR A 2 -8.59 33.79 -7.15
N THR A 3 -7.38 34.21 -6.81
CA THR A 3 -6.18 33.38 -6.99
C THR A 3 -6.22 32.22 -6.00
N ILE A 4 -6.30 30.99 -6.51
CA ILE A 4 -6.18 29.78 -5.69
C ILE A 4 -4.73 29.66 -5.22
N ARG A 5 -4.52 29.50 -3.92
CA ARG A 5 -3.20 29.27 -3.31
C ARG A 5 -3.22 28.00 -2.45
N PRO A 6 -2.13 27.21 -2.43
CA PRO A 6 -2.01 26.08 -1.53
C PRO A 6 -1.96 26.54 -0.06
N LEU A 7 -2.18 25.61 0.87
CA LEU A 7 -1.96 25.88 2.29
C LEU A 7 -0.48 26.20 2.54
N PRO A 8 -0.14 27.09 3.50
CA PRO A 8 1.24 27.54 3.71
C PRO A 8 2.24 26.40 3.93
N HIS A 9 1.85 25.34 4.67
CA HIS A 9 2.74 24.21 4.90
C HIS A 9 3.02 23.42 3.62
N ILE A 10 2.04 23.27 2.72
CA ILE A 10 2.21 22.60 1.42
C ILE A 10 3.18 23.39 0.53
N GLU A 11 3.14 24.73 0.57
CA GLU A 11 4.05 25.58 -0.20
C GLU A 11 5.53 25.38 0.19
N THR A 12 5.79 24.99 1.45
CA THR A 12 7.15 24.83 1.99
C THR A 12 7.62 23.37 2.10
N THR A 13 6.71 22.40 2.02
CA THR A 13 7.06 20.97 2.14
C THR A 13 7.94 20.55 0.98
N LYS A 14 9.11 19.99 1.30
CA LYS A 14 9.99 19.40 0.29
C LYS A 14 9.36 18.10 -0.23
N PRO A 15 9.24 17.91 -1.55
CA PRO A 15 8.78 16.65 -2.11
C PRO A 15 9.67 15.49 -1.67
N TYR A 16 9.06 14.32 -1.49
CA TYR A 16 9.81 13.08 -1.30
C TYR A 16 10.68 12.79 -2.53
N VAL A 17 11.93 12.43 -2.30
CA VAL A 17 12.88 12.04 -3.35
C VAL A 17 13.03 10.52 -3.29
N PRO A 18 12.47 9.77 -4.26
CA PRO A 18 12.61 8.32 -4.29
C PRO A 18 14.06 7.92 -4.57
N GLY A 19 14.46 6.75 -4.08
CA GLY A 19 15.73 6.12 -4.47
C GLY A 19 15.81 5.93 -5.99
N GLY A 20 16.98 6.17 -6.58
CA GLY A 20 17.17 6.06 -8.02
C GLY A 20 16.92 4.65 -8.53
N LYS A 21 16.09 4.50 -9.56
CA LYS A 21 15.92 3.24 -10.28
C LYS A 21 16.79 3.25 -11.54
N LEU A 22 17.72 2.29 -11.65
CA LEU A 22 18.33 1.78 -12.89
C LEU A 22 18.85 2.79 -13.94
N HIS A 23 19.08 4.06 -13.59
CA HIS A 23 19.47 5.08 -14.58
C HIS A 23 20.77 4.67 -15.31
N GLY A 24 20.63 4.25 -16.58
CA GLY A 24 21.74 3.85 -17.44
C GLY A 24 22.26 2.42 -17.24
N ALA A 25 21.61 1.59 -16.42
CA ALA A 25 22.03 0.21 -16.24
C ALA A 25 21.63 -0.65 -17.46
N THR A 26 22.60 -1.35 -18.04
CA THR A 26 22.41 -2.27 -19.18
C THR A 26 22.81 -3.68 -18.79
N GLY A 27 22.09 -4.68 -19.30
CA GLY A 27 22.33 -6.09 -18.99
C GLY A 27 21.43 -6.60 -17.88
N GLU A 28 21.77 -7.77 -17.34
CA GLU A 28 21.05 -8.38 -16.23
C GLU A 28 21.35 -7.61 -14.93
N ILE A 29 20.31 -7.06 -14.31
CA ILE A 29 20.46 -6.20 -13.12
C ILE A 29 19.77 -6.84 -11.93
N ALA A 30 20.53 -7.09 -10.87
CA ALA A 30 19.99 -7.46 -9.58
C ALA A 30 19.40 -6.22 -8.88
N MET A 31 18.07 -6.15 -8.76
CA MET A 31 17.37 -5.09 -8.06
C MET A 31 17.42 -5.31 -6.54
N LEU A 32 18.24 -4.54 -5.83
CA LEU A 32 18.42 -4.64 -4.36
C LEU A 32 18.13 -3.32 -3.62
N ALA A 33 17.43 -2.39 -4.27
CA ALA A 33 17.29 -1.01 -3.79
C ALA A 33 15.94 -0.69 -3.11
N SER A 34 14.96 -1.59 -3.15
CA SER A 34 13.59 -1.33 -2.67
C SER A 34 13.05 -2.40 -1.72
N ASN A 35 13.93 -3.24 -1.15
CA ASN A 35 13.56 -4.31 -0.19
C ASN A 35 12.50 -5.29 -0.74
N GLU A 36 12.45 -5.46 -2.06
CA GLU A 36 11.55 -6.41 -2.70
C GLU A 36 11.96 -7.85 -2.39
N ASN A 37 10.99 -8.75 -2.26
CA ASN A 37 11.26 -10.17 -2.02
C ASN A 37 11.75 -10.83 -3.34
N PRO A 38 12.97 -11.41 -3.39
CA PRO A 38 13.51 -11.99 -4.61
C PRO A 38 12.78 -13.27 -5.06
N PHE A 39 12.00 -13.89 -4.19
CA PHE A 39 11.25 -15.12 -4.50
C PHE A 39 9.89 -14.84 -5.17
N GLY A 40 9.47 -13.57 -5.25
CA GLY A 40 8.14 -13.21 -5.71
C GLY A 40 7.02 -13.58 -4.72
N PRO A 41 5.76 -13.42 -5.13
CA PRO A 41 4.61 -13.72 -4.28
C PRO A 41 4.38 -15.24 -4.15
N SER A 42 3.60 -15.64 -3.14
CA SER A 42 3.17 -17.02 -2.98
C SER A 42 2.40 -17.52 -4.23
N PRO A 43 2.62 -18.77 -4.70
CA PRO A 43 1.82 -19.35 -5.78
C PRO A 43 0.31 -19.34 -5.50
N LYS A 44 -0.09 -19.47 -4.23
CA LYS A 44 -1.50 -19.37 -3.81
C LYS A 44 -2.08 -17.97 -4.03
N ALA A 45 -1.26 -16.93 -3.81
CA ALA A 45 -1.67 -15.55 -4.05
C ALA A 45 -1.80 -15.26 -5.55
N ILE A 46 -0.88 -15.79 -6.37
CA ILE A 46 -0.95 -15.68 -7.83
C ILE A 46 -2.25 -16.30 -8.36
N ALA A 47 -2.56 -17.53 -7.95
CA ALA A 47 -3.79 -18.22 -8.34
C ALA A 47 -5.05 -17.42 -7.93
N ALA A 48 -5.11 -16.96 -6.67
CA ALA A 48 -6.24 -16.15 -6.20
C ALA A 48 -6.42 -14.84 -7.00
N MET A 49 -5.33 -14.16 -7.38
CA MET A 49 -5.40 -12.96 -8.23
C MET A 49 -5.92 -13.29 -9.64
N GLN A 50 -5.49 -14.41 -10.23
CA GLN A 50 -5.94 -14.85 -11.54
C GLN A 50 -7.44 -15.19 -11.54
N ASP A 51 -7.91 -15.89 -10.50
CA ASP A 51 -9.30 -16.31 -10.37
C ASP A 51 -10.27 -15.11 -10.32
N VAL A 52 -9.86 -14.00 -9.70
CA VAL A 52 -10.71 -12.80 -9.56
C VAL A 52 -10.52 -11.77 -10.68
N ALA A 53 -9.53 -11.94 -11.56
CA ALA A 53 -9.12 -10.93 -12.53
C ALA A 53 -10.25 -10.48 -13.48
N GLY A 54 -11.17 -11.39 -13.85
CA GLY A 54 -12.32 -11.05 -14.71
C GLY A 54 -13.37 -10.16 -14.04
N GLY A 55 -13.39 -10.09 -12.71
CA GLY A 55 -14.40 -9.39 -11.91
C GLY A 55 -13.99 -8.01 -11.39
N VAL A 56 -12.78 -7.53 -11.67
CA VAL A 56 -12.20 -6.32 -11.05
C VAL A 56 -12.89 -4.99 -11.41
N HIS A 57 -13.89 -5.02 -12.30
CA HIS A 57 -14.74 -3.88 -12.61
C HIS A 57 -15.81 -3.62 -11.55
N VAL A 58 -16.04 -4.58 -10.64
CA VAL A 58 -16.97 -4.46 -9.51
C VAL A 58 -16.20 -3.99 -8.28
N TYR A 59 -16.78 -3.05 -7.53
CA TYR A 59 -16.20 -2.61 -6.26
C TYR A 59 -16.01 -3.78 -5.29
N PRO A 60 -14.89 -3.82 -4.54
CA PRO A 60 -14.67 -4.81 -3.49
C PRO A 60 -15.58 -4.56 -2.28
N ASP A 61 -15.58 -5.52 -1.35
CA ASP A 61 -16.14 -5.32 0.00
C ASP A 61 -15.48 -4.11 0.67
N PRO A 62 -16.24 -3.04 0.98
CA PRO A 62 -15.68 -1.82 1.57
C PRO A 62 -15.17 -2.03 3.00
N ASP A 63 -15.64 -3.06 3.71
CA ASP A 63 -15.26 -3.32 5.10
C ASP A 63 -13.98 -4.17 5.22
N TYR A 64 -13.51 -4.75 4.11
CA TYR A 64 -12.42 -5.72 4.05
C TYR A 64 -12.59 -6.86 5.08
N GLY A 65 -13.84 -7.26 5.35
CA GLY A 65 -14.18 -8.07 6.52
C GLY A 65 -13.47 -9.43 6.52
N ALA A 66 -13.46 -10.10 5.37
CA ALA A 66 -12.77 -11.37 5.20
C ALA A 66 -11.25 -11.25 5.42
N LEU A 67 -10.62 -10.19 4.92
CA LEU A 67 -9.19 -9.95 5.06
C LEU A 67 -8.82 -9.61 6.51
N ARG A 68 -9.59 -8.73 7.16
CA ARG A 68 -9.39 -8.36 8.58
C ARG A 68 -9.49 -9.59 9.47
N LYS A 69 -10.49 -10.44 9.25
CA LYS A 69 -10.64 -11.70 9.99
C LYS A 69 -9.45 -12.64 9.76
N ALA A 70 -9.04 -12.85 8.51
CA ALA A 70 -7.91 -13.72 8.19
C ALA A 70 -6.60 -13.25 8.84
N ILE A 71 -6.34 -11.94 8.84
CA ILE A 71 -5.18 -11.35 9.53
C ILE A 71 -5.29 -11.55 11.03
N ALA A 72 -6.46 -11.30 11.62
CA ALA A 72 -6.69 -11.45 13.06
C ALA A 72 -6.44 -12.90 13.52
N ASP A 73 -7.02 -13.87 12.80
CA ASP A 73 -6.83 -15.31 13.06
C ASP A 73 -5.33 -15.68 12.97
N ALA A 74 -4.63 -15.23 11.92
CA ALA A 74 -3.21 -15.51 11.70
C ALA A 74 -2.28 -14.87 12.76
N LYS A 75 -2.75 -13.84 13.46
CA LYS A 75 -1.99 -13.11 14.49
C LYS A 75 -2.48 -13.39 15.92
N GLY A 76 -3.48 -14.25 16.11
CA GLY A 76 -4.04 -14.54 17.43
C GLY A 76 -4.81 -13.37 18.05
N ILE A 77 -5.38 -12.48 17.23
CA ILE A 77 -6.19 -11.35 17.68
C ILE A 77 -7.66 -11.80 17.74
N THR A 78 -8.23 -11.89 18.94
CA THR A 78 -9.61 -12.38 19.15
C THR A 78 -10.67 -11.48 18.52
N ASP A 79 -10.44 -10.17 18.54
CA ASP A 79 -11.37 -9.15 18.05
C ASP A 79 -10.83 -8.54 16.75
N PHE A 80 -11.37 -8.99 15.60
CA PHE A 80 -10.92 -8.53 14.28
C PHE A 80 -11.21 -7.05 14.04
N SER A 81 -12.07 -6.39 14.85
CA SER A 81 -12.29 -4.95 14.75
C SER A 81 -11.02 -4.14 15.05
N ARG A 82 -10.05 -4.75 15.75
CA ARG A 82 -8.72 -4.18 16.03
C ARG A 82 -7.75 -4.21 14.85
N VAL A 83 -8.12 -4.85 13.74
CA VAL A 83 -7.32 -4.86 12.52
C VAL A 83 -7.82 -3.77 11.59
N ALA A 84 -6.92 -2.91 11.12
CA ALA A 84 -7.17 -1.97 10.03
C ALA A 84 -6.46 -2.44 8.76
N VAL A 85 -7.04 -2.14 7.60
CA VAL A 85 -6.49 -2.46 6.27
C VAL A 85 -6.49 -1.17 5.45
N SER A 86 -5.47 -1.01 4.61
CA SER A 86 -5.23 0.16 3.77
C SER A 86 -4.47 -0.23 2.51
N ALA A 87 -4.34 0.70 1.56
CA ALA A 87 -3.49 0.57 0.37
C ALA A 87 -2.00 0.75 0.73
N GLY A 88 -1.48 -0.16 1.56
CA GLY A 88 -0.12 -0.12 2.09
C GLY A 88 -0.01 0.64 3.41
N SER A 89 1.07 0.40 4.15
CA SER A 89 1.26 0.96 5.51
C SER A 89 1.41 2.48 5.54
N ASP A 90 1.88 3.09 4.45
CA ASP A 90 2.02 4.55 4.35
C ASP A 90 0.68 5.27 4.52
N GLU A 91 -0.41 4.68 4.02
CA GLU A 91 -1.76 5.22 4.23
C GLU A 91 -2.18 5.14 5.70
N ILE A 92 -1.84 4.06 6.43
CA ILE A 92 -2.09 3.99 7.89
C ILE A 92 -1.32 5.09 8.61
N ILE A 93 -0.05 5.28 8.27
CA ILE A 93 0.79 6.33 8.88
C ILE A 93 0.17 7.70 8.61
N HIS A 94 -0.29 7.95 7.38
CA HIS A 94 -0.97 9.19 7.03
C HIS A 94 -2.24 9.41 7.84
N LEU A 95 -3.13 8.40 7.92
CA LEU A 95 -4.37 8.49 8.69
C LEU A 95 -4.12 8.72 10.18
N LEU A 96 -3.10 8.06 10.75
CA LEU A 96 -2.69 8.29 12.14
C LEU A 96 -2.22 9.73 12.36
N THR A 97 -1.45 10.30 11.43
CA THR A 97 -1.04 11.71 11.54
C THR A 97 -2.24 12.65 11.44
N GLN A 98 -3.19 12.41 10.53
CA GLN A 98 -4.40 13.24 10.45
C GLN A 98 -5.27 13.16 11.71
N ALA A 99 -5.31 12.01 12.38
CA ALA A 99 -6.15 11.80 13.54
C ALA A 99 -5.60 12.42 14.83
N TYR A 100 -4.27 12.56 14.94
CA TYR A 100 -3.61 12.87 16.22
C TYR A 100 -2.58 14.00 16.19
N ALA A 101 -2.15 14.48 15.02
CA ALA A 101 -1.06 15.46 14.87
C ALA A 101 -1.50 16.77 14.21
#